data_AF-A0A0L8J878-F1
#
_entry.id   AF-A0A0L8J878-F1
#
_cell.length_a   1.000
_cell.length_b   1.000
_cell.length_c   1.000
_cell.angle_alpha   90.00
_cell.angle_beta   90.00
_cell.angle_gamma   90.00
#
_symmetry.space_group_name_H-M   'P 1'
#
loop_
_entity.id
_entity.type
_entity.pdbx_description
1 polymer ?
#
loop_
_entity_poly.entity_id
_entity_poly.type
_entity_poly.pdbx_seq_one_letter_code
_entity_poly.pdbx_strand_id
1 'polypeptide(L)'
;MTSHEHAGEWSGTAPDDPRPLLFLDVDGPDVAGWPGLHWKTPALVAWAAGRPFAWVDDEIGAADRAWVAAHHAGPALPHHVDARRGLGGNDCATLAGWGASRGGWVRACGAG
;
A
#
# COMPACT_ATOMS: atom_id res chain seq x y z
N MET A 1 32.26 12.64 1.46
CA MET A 1 31.56 13.23 2.62
C MET A 1 30.23 12.52 2.72
N THR A 2 30.12 11.69 3.74
CA THR A 2 28.97 10.87 4.12
C THR A 2 27.86 11.79 4.61
N SER A 3 26.70 11.80 3.94
CA SER A 3 25.43 12.20 4.57
C SER A 3 24.59 10.94 4.70
N HIS A 4 24.84 10.27 5.81
CA HIS A 4 23.98 9.25 6.39
C HIS A 4 22.92 10.02 7.23
N GLU A 5 21.77 9.37 7.50
CA GLU A 5 20.85 9.61 8.66
C GLU A 5 19.88 10.81 8.50
N HIS A 6 18.55 10.65 8.47
CA HIS A 6 17.68 9.85 9.34
C HIS A 6 16.66 9.03 8.54
N ALA A 7 16.68 7.70 8.74
CA ALA A 7 15.53 6.85 8.45
C ALA A 7 14.46 7.15 9.50
N GLY A 8 13.27 7.59 9.06
CA GLY A 8 12.13 7.77 9.96
C GLY A 8 11.78 6.44 10.62
N GLU A 9 11.76 6.42 11.95
CA GLU A 9 11.42 5.25 12.73
C GLU A 9 10.00 4.78 12.40
N TRP A 10 9.89 3.53 11.98
CA TRP A 10 8.67 2.93 11.48
C TRP A 10 7.81 2.42 12.64
N SER A 11 6.83 3.22 13.08
CA SER A 11 5.80 2.76 14.01
C SER A 11 4.57 2.24 13.25
N GLY A 12 4.70 1.04 12.69
CA GLY A 12 3.60 0.21 12.20
C GLY A 12 3.44 -1.00 13.11
N THR A 13 2.20 -1.33 13.50
CA THR A 13 1.85 -2.36 14.49
C THR A 13 2.53 -3.73 14.25
N ALA A 14 2.82 -4.41 15.37
CA ALA A 14 3.62 -5.63 15.56
C ALA A 14 3.61 -6.71 14.43
N PRO A 15 4.73 -7.43 14.25
CA PRO A 15 4.94 -8.41 13.16
C PRO A 15 3.98 -9.62 13.14
N ASP A 16 3.22 -9.85 14.21
CA ASP A 16 2.35 -11.03 14.37
C ASP A 16 0.85 -10.74 14.19
N ASP A 17 0.47 -9.54 13.75
CA ASP A 17 -0.94 -9.19 13.56
C ASP A 17 -1.46 -9.67 12.19
N PRO A 18 -2.44 -10.60 12.11
CA PRO A 18 -2.99 -11.09 10.85
C PRO A 18 -3.88 -10.07 10.14
N ARG A 19 -4.16 -8.91 10.76
CA ARG A 19 -5.01 -7.90 10.14
C ARG A 19 -4.35 -7.29 8.90
N PRO A 20 -5.14 -7.08 7.83
CA PRO A 20 -4.66 -6.46 6.62
C PRO A 20 -4.23 -5.01 6.88
N LEU A 21 -3.15 -4.62 6.22
CA LEU A 21 -2.51 -3.32 6.42
C LEU A 21 -3.04 -2.36 5.36
N LEU A 22 -3.45 -1.16 5.78
CA LEU A 22 -3.78 -0.07 4.87
C LEU A 22 -2.64 0.94 4.92
N PHE A 23 -2.04 1.19 3.76
CA PHE A 23 -1.03 2.23 3.60
C PHE A 23 -1.58 3.44 2.88
N LEU A 24 -1.35 4.60 3.49
CA LEU A 24 -1.47 5.91 2.88
C LEU A 24 -0.08 6.53 2.91
N ASP A 25 0.42 6.85 1.72
CA ASP A 25 1.65 7.61 1.41
C ASP A 25 2.89 7.33 2.27
N VAL A 26 3.87 6.60 1.71
CA VAL A 26 5.12 6.25 2.40
C VAL A 26 6.31 6.69 1.55
N ASP A 27 7.06 7.73 1.95
CA ASP A 27 8.33 8.19 1.34
C ASP A 27 9.44 7.11 1.26
N GLY A 28 10.29 7.13 0.21
CA GLY A 28 11.28 6.08 -0.11
C GLY A 28 11.96 6.26 -1.48
N PRO A 29 13.00 5.47 -1.83
CA PRO A 29 13.83 5.71 -3.02
C PRO A 29 13.34 5.01 -4.30
N ASP A 30 13.62 5.63 -5.45
CA ASP A 30 13.40 5.06 -6.80
C ASP A 30 14.09 3.70 -7.00
N VAL A 31 13.38 2.79 -7.66
CA VAL A 31 13.85 1.42 -7.94
C VAL A 31 14.18 1.27 -9.43
N ALA A 32 15.46 0.97 -9.72
CA ALA A 32 15.94 0.86 -11.09
C ALA A 32 15.48 -0.44 -11.77
N GLY A 33 15.01 -0.36 -13.01
CA GLY A 33 14.86 -1.51 -13.92
C GLY A 33 13.44 -1.86 -14.38
N TRP A 34 12.40 -1.18 -13.90
CA TRP A 34 11.02 -1.35 -14.37
C TRP A 34 10.43 -0.02 -14.84
N PRO A 35 10.27 0.19 -16.16
CA PRO A 35 9.69 1.42 -16.69
C PRO A 35 8.27 1.64 -16.14
N GLY A 36 8.04 2.80 -15.53
CA GLY A 36 6.72 3.17 -15.00
C GLY A 36 6.34 2.50 -13.68
N LEU A 37 7.27 1.82 -13.00
CA LEU A 37 7.07 1.32 -11.63
C LEU A 37 7.25 2.46 -10.63
N HIS A 38 6.25 2.66 -9.79
CA HIS A 38 6.31 3.60 -8.69
C HIS A 38 7.32 3.12 -7.65
N TRP A 39 8.13 4.03 -7.14
CA TRP A 39 9.24 3.71 -6.25
C TRP A 39 8.81 3.11 -4.90
N LYS A 40 7.61 3.46 -4.43
CA LYS A 40 6.96 2.85 -3.25
C LYS A 40 6.73 1.36 -3.41
N THR A 41 6.51 0.89 -4.64
CA THR A 41 5.97 -0.45 -4.89
C THR A 41 6.86 -1.54 -4.29
N PRO A 42 8.19 -1.55 -4.48
CA PRO A 42 9.03 -2.57 -3.87
C PRO A 42 9.16 -2.43 -2.35
N ALA A 43 9.18 -1.20 -1.82
CA ALA A 43 9.26 -0.97 -0.37
C ALA A 43 8.00 -1.48 0.35
N LEU A 44 6.83 -1.22 -0.21
CA LEU A 44 5.54 -1.68 0.32
C LEU A 44 5.44 -3.21 0.36
N VAL A 45 5.84 -3.88 -0.72
CA VAL A 45 5.81 -5.35 -0.77
C VAL A 45 6.84 -5.97 0.17
N ALA A 46 8.05 -5.39 0.26
CA ALA A 46 9.08 -5.85 1.18
C ALA A 46 8.59 -5.76 2.63
N TRP A 47 7.95 -4.65 3.01
CA TRP A 47 7.37 -4.56 4.34
C TRP A 47 6.19 -5.48 4.58
N ALA A 48 5.30 -5.60 3.58
CA ALA A 48 4.15 -6.48 3.72
C ALA A 48 4.61 -7.90 4.02
N ALA A 49 5.80 -8.31 3.55
CA ALA A 49 6.45 -9.56 3.94
C ALA A 49 5.53 -10.79 3.79
N GLY A 50 4.69 -10.78 2.74
CA GLY A 50 3.69 -11.82 2.46
C GLY A 50 2.35 -11.66 3.18
N ARG A 51 2.20 -10.68 4.09
CA ARG A 51 0.92 -10.34 4.74
C ARG A 51 0.00 -9.60 3.78
N PRO A 52 -1.33 -9.76 3.92
CA PRO A 52 -2.27 -9.02 3.09
C PRO A 52 -2.12 -7.50 3.28
N PHE A 53 -2.08 -6.75 2.18
CA PHE A 53 -2.06 -5.28 2.23
C PHE A 53 -2.95 -4.65 1.14
N ALA A 54 -3.50 -3.48 1.47
CA ALA A 54 -4.10 -2.56 0.52
C ALA A 54 -3.26 -1.28 0.45
N TRP A 55 -2.97 -0.84 -0.77
CA TRP A 55 -2.26 0.41 -1.04
C TRP A 55 -3.16 1.30 -1.88
N VAL A 56 -3.39 2.52 -1.42
CA VAL A 56 -4.25 3.50 -2.09
C VAL A 56 -3.41 4.72 -2.42
N ASP A 57 -3.31 5.03 -3.72
CA ASP A 57 -2.46 6.11 -4.23
C ASP A 57 -2.90 6.44 -5.67
N ASP A 58 -2.79 7.69 -6.09
CA ASP A 58 -3.21 8.15 -7.42
C ASP A 58 -2.14 7.94 -8.49
N GLU A 59 -0.92 7.56 -8.10
CA GLU A 59 0.16 7.27 -9.03
C GLU A 59 0.26 5.77 -9.39
N ILE A 60 -0.65 4.93 -8.86
CA ILE A 60 -0.66 3.48 -9.11
C ILE A 60 -0.95 3.16 -10.58
N GLY A 61 0.07 2.69 -11.27
CA GLY A 61 0.01 2.28 -12.66
C GLY A 61 -0.14 0.78 -12.90
N ALA A 62 -0.14 0.39 -14.17
CA ALA A 62 -0.17 -1.01 -14.59
C ALA A 62 1.12 -1.77 -14.21
N ALA A 63 2.27 -1.08 -14.25
CA ALA A 63 3.56 -1.66 -13.87
C ALA A 63 3.59 -2.04 -12.39
N ASP A 64 3.02 -1.20 -11.51
CA ASP A 64 2.89 -1.50 -10.08
C ASP A 64 2.07 -2.75 -9.81
N ARG A 65 0.91 -2.85 -10.47
CA ARG A 65 0.03 -4.02 -10.35
C ARG A 65 0.73 -5.30 -10.79
N ALA A 66 1.45 -5.23 -11.92
CA ALA A 66 2.22 -6.37 -12.44
C ALA A 66 3.36 -6.76 -11.50
N TRP A 67 4.08 -5.77 -10.95
CA TRP A 67 5.19 -6.01 -10.05
C TRP A 67 4.71 -6.62 -8.73
N VAL A 68 3.66 -6.07 -8.11
CA VAL A 68 3.05 -6.61 -6.89
C VAL A 68 2.60 -8.05 -7.11
N ALA A 69 1.92 -8.34 -8.22
CA ALA A 69 1.47 -9.69 -8.54
C ALA A 69 2.64 -10.69 -8.70
N ALA A 70 3.79 -10.24 -9.21
CA ALA A 70 4.96 -11.08 -9.41
C ALA A 70 5.79 -11.30 -8.12
N HIS A 71 5.79 -10.35 -7.20
CA HIS A 71 6.72 -10.33 -6.05
C HIS A 71 6.04 -10.48 -4.69
N HIS A 72 4.72 -10.42 -4.61
CA HIS A 72 3.97 -10.60 -3.37
C HIS A 72 3.06 -11.82 -3.45
N ALA A 73 3.41 -12.88 -2.71
CA ALA A 73 2.63 -14.11 -2.67
C ALA A 73 1.31 -13.98 -1.88
N GLY A 74 1.21 -12.96 -1.03
CA GLY A 74 0.02 -12.68 -0.24
C GLY A 74 -1.06 -11.94 -1.04
N PRO A 75 -2.27 -11.78 -0.48
CA PRO A 75 -3.31 -10.98 -1.12
C PRO A 75 -2.95 -9.49 -1.10
N ALA A 76 -2.85 -8.85 -2.25
CA ALA A 76 -2.62 -7.41 -2.36
C ALA A 76 -3.77 -6.69 -3.08
N LEU A 77 -4.02 -5.44 -2.70
CA LEU A 77 -4.90 -4.52 -3.41
C LEU A 77 -4.20 -3.18 -3.68
N PRO A 78 -3.55 -3.02 -4.83
CA PRO A 78 -3.20 -1.70 -5.34
C PRO A 78 -4.49 -1.02 -5.86
N HIS A 79 -4.97 0.02 -5.19
CA HIS A 79 -6.21 0.72 -5.53
C HIS A 79 -5.90 2.15 -5.98
N HIS A 80 -6.05 2.40 -7.28
CA HIS A 80 -5.76 3.72 -7.84
C HIS A 80 -6.94 4.65 -7.55
N VAL A 81 -6.67 5.85 -7.04
CA VAL A 81 -7.66 6.91 -6.83
C VAL A 81 -7.39 8.10 -7.73
N ASP A 82 -8.41 8.91 -8.03
CA ASP A 82 -8.19 10.18 -8.74
C ASP A 82 -7.93 11.28 -7.70
N ALA A 83 -6.72 11.82 -7.64
CA ALA A 83 -6.36 12.89 -6.70
C ALA A 83 -7.28 14.11 -6.78
N ARG A 84 -7.91 14.37 -7.94
CA ARG A 84 -8.85 15.49 -8.11
C ARG A 84 -10.19 15.26 -7.42
N ARG A 85 -10.53 14.00 -7.16
CA ARG A 85 -11.80 13.58 -6.53
C ARG A 85 -11.60 13.19 -5.07
N GLY A 86 -10.37 12.85 -4.70
CA GLY A 86 -10.05 12.25 -3.41
C GLY A 86 -10.69 10.87 -3.24
N LEU A 87 -10.63 10.35 -2.02
CA LEU A 87 -11.25 9.09 -1.63
C LEU A 87 -12.78 9.23 -1.63
N GLY A 88 -13.43 8.61 -2.62
CA GLY A 88 -14.88 8.60 -2.75
C GLY A 88 -15.55 7.40 -2.07
N GLY A 89 -16.88 7.42 -2.04
CA GLY A 89 -17.67 6.33 -1.46
C GLY A 89 -17.45 4.97 -2.15
N ASN A 90 -17.17 4.96 -3.46
CA ASN A 90 -16.85 3.74 -4.19
C ASN A 90 -15.47 3.16 -3.80
N ASP A 91 -14.51 4.03 -3.49
CA ASP A 91 -13.19 3.62 -2.99
C ASP A 91 -13.32 3.02 -1.60
N CYS A 92 -14.04 3.70 -0.69
CA CYS A 92 -14.37 3.17 0.63
C CYS A 92 -15.08 1.82 0.54
N ALA A 93 -16.04 1.65 -0.38
CA ALA A 93 -16.77 0.39 -0.57
C ALA A 93 -15.85 -0.73 -1.07
N THR A 94 -14.93 -0.41 -2.00
CA THR A 94 -13.94 -1.36 -2.52
C THR A 94 -13.00 -1.85 -1.42
N LEU A 95 -12.46 -0.93 -0.62
CA LEU A 95 -11.58 -1.25 0.50
C LEU A 95 -12.30 -2.04 1.58
N ALA A 96 -13.54 -1.66 1.92
CA ALA A 96 -14.36 -2.37 2.90
C ALA A 96 -14.72 -3.78 2.42
N GLY A 97 -15.06 -3.96 1.15
CA GLY A 97 -15.39 -5.26 0.56
C GLY A 97 -14.16 -6.19 0.52
N TRP A 98 -13.03 -5.70 0.03
CA TRP A 98 -11.76 -6.42 0.07
C TRP A 98 -11.38 -6.79 1.50
N GLY A 99 -11.73 -5.92 2.43
CA GLY A 99 -11.41 -6.10 3.80
C GLY A 99 -12.25 -7.13 4.56
N ALA A 100 -13.56 -7.06 4.37
CA ALA A 100 -14.52 -7.98 4.97
C ALA A 100 -14.24 -9.44 4.56
N SER A 101 -13.76 -9.65 3.32
CA SER A 101 -13.38 -10.99 2.85
C SER A 101 -12.12 -11.57 3.53
N ARG A 102 -11.46 -10.82 4.42
CA ARG A 102 -10.17 -11.18 5.06
C ARG A 102 -10.19 -11.17 6.59
N GLY A 103 -11.33 -10.94 7.25
CA GLY A 103 -11.47 -11.17 8.71
C GLY A 103 -11.59 -9.94 9.63
N GLY A 104 -11.81 -8.73 9.10
CA GLY A 104 -12.28 -7.56 9.88
C GLY A 104 -11.30 -6.40 10.02
N TRP A 105 -11.81 -5.16 9.85
CA TRP A 105 -11.05 -3.92 9.66
C TRP A 105 -11.28 -2.90 10.77
N VAL A 106 -10.23 -2.10 11.06
CA VAL A 106 -10.38 -0.76 11.66
C VAL A 106 -10.80 0.22 10.56
N ARG A 107 -11.81 1.05 10.86
CA ARG A 107 -12.45 1.97 9.92
C ARG A 107 -11.45 2.99 9.35
N ALA A 108 -11.30 3.02 8.03
CA ALA A 108 -10.53 4.05 7.31
C ALA A 108 -11.39 5.21 6.77
N CYS A 109 -12.72 5.09 6.78
CA CYS A 109 -13.61 6.18 6.36
C CYS A 109 -14.31 6.77 7.58
N GLY A 110 -13.86 7.94 8.01
CA GLY A 110 -14.61 8.81 8.90
C GLY A 110 -15.83 9.33 8.16
N ALA A 111 -17.01 8.82 8.53
CA ALA A 111 -18.26 9.51 8.25
C ALA A 111 -18.52 10.47 9.41
N GLY A 112 -18.61 11.77 9.11
CA GLY A 112 -18.94 12.84 10.06
C GLY A 112 -18.09 14.07 9.85
#